data_AF-A0A519W4D5-F1
#
_entry.id   AF-A0A519W4D5-F1
#
_cell.length_a   1.000
_cell.length_b   1.000
_cell.length_c   1.000
_cell.angle_alpha   90.00
_cell.angle_beta   90.00
_cell.angle_gamma   90.00
#
_symmetry.space_group_name_H-M   'P 1'
#
loop_
_entity.id
_entity.type
_entity.pdbx_description
1 polymer ?
#
loop_
_entity_poly.entity_id
_entity_poly.type
_entity_poly.pdbx_seq_one_letter_code
_entity_poly.pdbx_strand_id
1 'polypeptide(L)'
;MKAISYREHQLLLAAIKRISMMGSCEELVPLIDNEQRSLIAHFQEYKSLLADLSVCIAAYETIHHRLKVEVLGPALRKARKQNMVSKSNDVKIF
;
A
#
# COMPACT_ATOMS: atom_id res chain seq x y z
N MET A 1 2.39 -16.20 -4.24
CA MET A 1 0.97 -16.13 -4.66
C MET A 1 0.87 -15.12 -5.78
N LYS A 2 0.37 -15.48 -6.97
CA LYS A 2 0.20 -14.52 -8.07
C LYS A 2 -1.03 -13.66 -7.75
N ALA A 3 -0.85 -12.36 -7.59
CA ALA A 3 -1.97 -11.43 -7.38
C ALA A 3 -2.78 -11.34 -8.67
N ILE A 4 -4.07 -11.65 -8.59
CA ILE A 4 -5.01 -11.53 -9.71
C ILE A 4 -5.18 -10.04 -10.01
N SER A 5 -5.00 -9.63 -11.26
CA SER A 5 -5.18 -8.23 -11.67
C SER A 5 -6.65 -7.81 -11.56
N TYR A 6 -6.89 -6.50 -11.43
CA TYR A 6 -8.26 -5.96 -11.35
C TYR A 6 -9.16 -6.42 -12.51
N ARG A 7 -8.59 -6.53 -13.72
CA ARG A 7 -9.30 -6.99 -14.92
C ARG A 7 -9.72 -8.45 -14.80
N GLU A 8 -8.83 -9.30 -14.31
CA GLU A 8 -9.11 -10.72 -14.09
C GLU A 8 -10.18 -10.91 -12.98
N HIS A 9 -10.19 -10.06 -11.95
CA HIS A 9 -11.26 -10.05 -10.95
C HIS A 9 -12.63 -9.69 -11.54
N GLN A 10 -12.71 -8.66 -12.38
CA GLN A 10 -13.98 -8.30 -13.03
C GLN A 10 -14.49 -9.40 -13.95
N LEU A 11 -13.58 -10.08 -14.67
CA LEU A 11 -13.92 -11.22 -15.51
C LEU A 11 -14.44 -12.40 -14.68
N LEU A 12 -13.83 -12.68 -13.52
CA LEU A 12 -14.28 -13.74 -12.62
C LEU A 12 -15.68 -13.45 -12.07
N LEU A 13 -15.92 -12.22 -11.59
CA LEU A 13 -17.24 -11.81 -11.10
C LEU A 13 -18.31 -11.89 -12.20
N ALA A 14 -17.97 -11.48 -13.43
CA ALA A 14 -18.87 -11.58 -14.56
C ALA A 14 -19.17 -13.04 -14.95
N ALA A 15 -18.17 -13.93 -14.90
CA ALA A 15 -18.34 -15.35 -15.16
C ALA A 15 -19.23 -16.02 -14.11
N ILE A 16 -19.02 -15.72 -12.82
CA ILE A 16 -19.85 -16.26 -11.73
C ILE A 16 -21.29 -15.78 -11.87
N LYS A 17 -21.50 -14.48 -12.13
CA LYS A 17 -22.84 -13.94 -12.37
C LYS A 17 -23.52 -14.59 -13.58
N ARG A 18 -22.76 -14.92 -14.63
CA ARG A 18 -23.29 -15.60 -15.81
C ARG A 18 -23.66 -17.05 -15.49
N ILE A 19 -22.87 -17.75 -14.67
CA ILE A 19 -23.16 -19.12 -14.23
C ILE A 19 -24.41 -19.16 -13.35
N SER A 20 -24.58 -18.23 -12.40
CA SER A 20 -25.79 -18.17 -11.57
C SER A 20 -27.05 -17.87 -12.40
N MET A 21 -26.95 -17.07 -13.47
CA MET A 21 -28.06 -16.85 -14.42
C MET A 21 -28.37 -18.05 -15.32
N MET A 22 -27.43 -18.99 -15.51
CA MET A 22 -27.61 -20.19 -16.35
C MET A 22 -28.05 -21.43 -15.53
N GLY A 23 -28.07 -21.34 -14.20
CA GLY A 23 -28.41 -22.45 -13.30
C GLY A 23 -29.90 -22.80 -13.29
N SER A 24 -30.33 -23.69 -14.19
CA SER A 24 -31.65 -24.35 -14.19
C SER A 24 -31.68 -25.58 -13.26
N CYS A 25 -31.17 -25.46 -12.04
CA CYS A 25 -31.14 -26.54 -11.06
C CYS A 25 -31.53 -25.97 -9.68
N GLU A 26 -32.82 -26.07 -9.34
CA GLU A 26 -33.48 -25.38 -8.20
C GLU A 26 -32.78 -25.58 -6.84
N GLU A 27 -32.01 -26.66 -6.65
CA GLU A 27 -31.32 -26.94 -5.39
C GLU A 27 -29.91 -26.31 -5.29
N LEU A 28 -29.26 -25.95 -6.41
CA LEU A 28 -27.90 -25.39 -6.42
C LEU A 28 -27.88 -23.85 -6.42
N VAL A 29 -28.97 -23.22 -6.84
CA VAL A 29 -29.10 -21.76 -6.91
C VAL A 29 -28.84 -21.07 -5.55
N PRO A 30 -29.38 -21.53 -4.41
CA PRO A 30 -29.18 -20.86 -3.13
C PRO A 30 -27.73 -20.96 -2.61
N LEU A 31 -27.05 -22.08 -2.90
CA LEU A 31 -25.67 -22.31 -2.48
C LEU A 31 -24.71 -21.42 -3.28
N ILE A 32 -24.89 -21.36 -4.59
CA ILE A 32 -24.13 -20.49 -5.50
C ILE A 32 -24.33 -19.02 -5.13
N ASP A 33 -25.55 -18.61 -4.77
CA ASP A 33 -25.85 -17.23 -4.38
C ASP A 33 -25.16 -16.82 -3.06
N ASN A 34 -25.03 -17.74 -2.10
CA ASN A 34 -24.33 -17.48 -0.83
C ASN A 34 -22.82 -17.42 -1.03
N GLU A 35 -22.25 -18.35 -1.79
CA GLU A 35 -20.81 -18.35 -2.11
C GLU A 35 -20.43 -17.13 -2.96
N GLN A 36 -21.26 -16.76 -3.93
CA GLN A 36 -21.07 -15.56 -4.75
C GLN A 36 -21.11 -14.29 -3.89
N ARG A 37 -22.09 -14.16 -2.98
CA ARG A 37 -22.16 -13.01 -2.06
C ARG A 37 -20.96 -12.95 -1.13
N SER A 38 -20.55 -14.08 -0.57
CA SER A 38 -19.36 -14.16 0.27
C SER A 38 -18.11 -13.73 -0.49
N LEU A 39 -17.93 -14.22 -1.72
CA LEU A 39 -16.79 -13.86 -2.56
C LEU A 39 -16.79 -12.35 -2.92
N ILE A 40 -17.94 -11.79 -3.25
CA ILE A 40 -18.09 -10.34 -3.48
C ILE A 40 -17.70 -9.54 -2.23
N ALA A 41 -18.15 -9.96 -1.05
CA ALA A 41 -17.83 -9.28 0.21
C ALA A 41 -16.32 -9.30 0.49
N HIS A 42 -15.67 -10.46 0.36
CA HIS A 42 -14.22 -10.58 0.51
C HIS A 42 -13.46 -9.69 -0.49
N PHE A 43 -13.96 -9.56 -1.72
CA PHE A 43 -13.33 -8.65 -2.69
C PHE A 43 -13.51 -7.17 -2.34
N GLN A 44 -14.64 -6.79 -1.77
CA GLN A 44 -14.85 -5.42 -1.30
C GLN A 44 -13.94 -5.12 -0.11
N GLU A 45 -13.81 -6.04 0.84
CA GLU A 45 -12.88 -5.94 1.95
C GLU A 45 -11.43 -5.81 1.48
N TYR A 46 -11.01 -6.66 0.55
CA TYR A 46 -9.67 -6.58 -0.06
C TYR A 46 -9.41 -5.21 -0.71
N LYS A 47 -10.40 -4.63 -1.41
CA LYS A 47 -10.29 -3.29 -1.97
C LYS A 47 -10.14 -2.21 -0.90
N SER A 48 -10.89 -2.32 0.20
CA SER A 48 -10.78 -1.40 1.34
C SER A 48 -9.37 -1.45 1.94
N LEU A 49 -8.85 -2.65 2.19
CA LEU A 49 -7.51 -2.85 2.74
C LEU A 49 -6.42 -2.26 1.83
N LEU A 50 -6.56 -2.39 0.50
CA LEU A 50 -5.64 -1.74 -0.44
C LEU A 50 -5.71 -0.21 -0.38
N ALA A 51 -6.90 0.36 -0.23
CA ALA A 51 -7.07 1.79 -0.06
C ALA A 51 -6.41 2.27 1.25
N ASP A 52 -6.66 1.57 2.36
CA ASP A 52 -6.06 1.88 3.66
C ASP A 52 -4.53 1.77 3.62
N LEU A 53 -4.00 0.73 2.97
CA LEU A 53 -2.56 0.57 2.78
C LEU A 53 -1.96 1.73 1.97
N SER A 54 -2.66 2.21 0.94
CA SER A 54 -2.20 3.36 0.15
C SER A 54 -2.11 4.65 0.98
N VAL A 55 -3.07 4.86 1.89
CA VAL A 55 -3.05 5.99 2.84
C VAL A 55 -1.88 5.85 3.81
N CYS A 56 -1.64 4.65 4.34
CA CYS A 56 -0.50 4.37 5.22
C CYS A 56 0.86 4.63 4.53
N ILE A 57 1.00 4.23 3.26
CA ILE A 57 2.23 4.48 2.48
C ILE A 57 2.43 5.99 2.30
N ALA A 58 1.39 6.73 1.91
CA ALA A 58 1.49 8.18 1.72
C ALA A 58 1.86 8.91 3.03
N ALA A 59 1.28 8.48 4.16
CA ALA A 59 1.61 9.01 5.47
C ALA A 59 3.07 8.72 5.84
N TYR A 60 3.54 7.49 5.60
CA TYR A 60 4.94 7.11 5.81
C TYR A 60 5.90 7.98 4.98
N GLU A 61 5.63 8.14 3.68
CA GLU A 61 6.47 8.95 2.79
C GLU A 61 6.55 10.40 3.25
N THR A 62 5.43 10.97 3.70
CA THR A 62 5.36 12.33 4.27
C THR A 62 6.23 12.46 5.51
N ILE A 63 6.09 11.54 6.47
CA ILE A 63 6.87 11.55 7.71
C ILE A 63 8.36 11.36 7.41
N HIS A 64 8.69 10.39 6.55
CA HIS A 64 10.06 10.13 6.15
C HIS A 64 10.70 11.34 5.45
N HIS A 65 9.95 12.02 4.57
CA HIS A 65 10.43 13.23 3.93
C HIS A 65 10.69 14.36 4.94
N ARG A 66 9.75 14.61 5.86
CA ARG A 66 9.92 15.59 6.95
C ARG A 66 11.14 15.28 7.80
N LEU A 67 11.30 14.04 8.25
CA LEU A 67 12.46 13.62 9.04
C LEU A 67 13.77 13.91 8.30
N LYS A 68 13.82 13.59 6.99
CA LYS A 68 15.01 13.83 6.17
C LYS A 68 15.32 15.32 6.01
N VAL A 69 14.32 16.14 5.75
CA VAL A 69 14.49 17.58 5.46
C VAL A 69 14.71 18.41 6.72
N GLU A 70 13.93 18.16 7.76
CA GLU A 70 13.85 19.01 8.95
C GLU A 70 14.80 18.54 10.07
N VAL A 71 15.13 17.24 10.12
CA VAL A 71 15.95 16.69 11.21
C VAL A 71 17.31 16.27 10.69
N LEU A 72 17.36 15.30 9.78
CA LEU A 72 18.63 14.69 9.35
C LEU A 72 19.48 15.67 8.53
N GLY A 73 18.88 16.39 7.59
CA GLY A 73 19.60 17.38 6.78
C GLY A 73 20.31 18.45 7.62
N PRO A 74 19.60 19.16 8.52
CA PRO A 74 20.20 20.13 9.43
C PRO A 74 21.23 19.52 10.36
N ALA A 75 20.96 18.36 10.96
CA ALA A 75 21.90 17.67 11.84
C ALA A 75 23.22 17.33 11.12
N LEU A 76 23.13 16.77 9.91
CA LEU A 76 24.30 16.46 9.08
C LEU A 76 25.07 17.71 8.65
N ARG A 77 24.36 18.80 8.29
CA ARG A 77 25.01 20.08 7.98
C ARG A 77 25.72 20.67 9.20
N LYS A 78 25.12 20.58 10.40
CA LYS A 78 25.73 21.04 11.66
C LYS A 78 26.96 20.22 12.01
N ALA A 79 26.88 18.90 11.92
CA ALA A 79 28.00 18.00 12.16
C ALA A 79 29.17 18.25 11.18
N ARG A 80 28.88 18.49 9.89
CA ARG A 80 29.90 18.89 8.91
C ARG A 80 30.56 20.22 9.25
N LYS A 81 29.78 21.25 9.60
CA LYS A 81 30.33 22.57 9.98
C LYS A 81 31.22 22.48 11.23
N GLN A 82 30.80 21.73 12.24
CA GLN A 82 31.60 21.53 13.45
C GLN A 82 32.92 20.83 13.14
N ASN A 83 32.90 19.77 12.34
CA ASN A 83 34.13 19.09 11.91
C ASN A 83 35.08 19.98 11.08
N MET A 84 34.56 20.93 10.29
CA MET A 84 35.40 21.89 9.56
C MET A 84 35.98 22.97 10.46
N VAL A 85 35.23 23.48 11.44
CA VAL A 85 35.73 24.45 12.43
C VAL A 85 36.81 23.83 13.31
N SER A 86 36.64 22.57 13.74
CA SER A 86 37.66 21.85 14.51
C SER A 86 38.97 21.69 13.72
N LYS A 87 38.90 21.35 12.42
CA LYS A 87 40.09 21.24 11.57
C LYS A 87 40.76 22.58 11.23
N SER A 88 40.01 23.69 11.26
CA SER A 88 40.56 25.02 10.96
C SER A 88 41.33 25.64 12.13
N ASN A 89 41.08 25.18 13.37
CA ASN A 89 41.80 25.66 14.55
C ASN A 89 43.17 24.98 14.73
N ASP A 90 43.43 23.86 14.06
CA ASP A 90 44.72 23.15 14.11
C ASP A 90 45.80 23.75 13.17
N VAL A 91 45.49 24.79 12.38
CA VAL A 91 46.42 25.38 11.38
C VAL A 91 46.97 26.75 11.81
N LYS A 92 46.92 27.09 13.11
CA LYS A 92 47.61 28.27 13.65
C LYS A 92 48.48 27.91 14.85
N ILE A 93 49.56 27.19 14.60
CA ILE A 93 50.73 27.20 15.47
C ILE A 93 51.96 27.31 14.56
N PHE A 94 52.50 28.53 14.52
CA PHE A 94 53.80 29.02 14.04
C PHE A 94 54.36 28.50 12.71
#